data_AF-A0A2P9EVB6-F1
#
_entry.id   AF-A0A2P9EVB6-F1
#
_cell.length_a   1.000
_cell.length_b   1.000
_cell.length_c   1.000
_cell.angle_alpha   90.00
_cell.angle_beta   90.00
_cell.angle_gamma   90.00
#
_symmetry.space_group_name_H-M   'P 1'
#
loop_
_entity.id
_entity.type
_entity.pdbx_description
1 polymer ?
#
loop_
_entity_poly.entity_id
_entity_poly.type
_entity_poly.pdbx_seq_one_letter_code
_entity_poly.pdbx_strand_id
1 'polypeptide(L)'
;MRSLRHSILPLAAATVLALIGTGTAAEAAPAPAAAKTRATAGALTASGSEAASVGRSARLSNGTPVDSAKDIAALERFWTPERMAKAVSLDKAPAAPRPDAAKPDPAKSAGPTGKPGSIPSAPARSDLKAPRINESAAAGKVFFTNPSDGGTYTCSASALNSSSKQMVITAGHCVHGGKGGTWMTNWVYVPRYRSGARPFGTFAAKQMRTFTAWMNDSDLRRDVAMVTTWPLNGNKIVNVTGGHGLSWNFSRQQAVTILGYPGNHDGGEVQWACTGTTRAVSDGRIEIQCNFGGGSSGGPWLREFNDSNGLGSVNGVMSTVNSDGWNRSSYFDDGVKGMYDAQGGVT
;
A
#
# COMPACT_ATOMS: atom_id res chain seq x y z
N MET A 1 37.03 -52.23 28.37
CA MET A 1 38.24 -51.93 29.17
C MET A 1 38.31 -50.41 29.29
N ARG A 2 37.94 -49.82 30.44
CA ARG A 2 38.84 -49.22 31.46
C ARG A 2 39.81 -48.19 30.83
N SER A 3 39.98 -46.95 31.30
CA SER A 3 39.69 -46.34 32.59
C SER A 3 39.88 -44.82 32.49
N LEU A 4 39.14 -44.07 33.31
CA LEU A 4 39.47 -42.70 33.74
C LEU A 4 40.81 -42.64 34.49
N ARG A 5 41.43 -41.46 34.52
CA ARG A 5 42.10 -40.76 35.66
C ARG A 5 42.54 -39.37 35.17
N HIS A 6 41.89 -38.28 35.57
CA HIS A 6 42.07 -37.51 36.83
C HIS A 6 43.47 -36.90 37.02
N SER A 7 43.49 -35.56 37.03
CA SER A 7 43.86 -34.74 38.20
C SER A 7 45.17 -33.93 38.22
N ILE A 8 44.98 -32.64 38.57
CA ILE A 8 45.74 -31.76 39.49
C ILE A 8 46.72 -30.73 38.89
N LEU A 9 46.40 -29.45 39.17
CA LEU A 9 47.23 -28.24 39.10
C LEU A 9 48.47 -28.32 40.03
N PRO A 10 49.48 -27.47 39.79
CA PRO A 10 49.73 -26.46 40.84
C PRO A 10 50.09 -25.04 40.35
N LEU A 11 49.80 -24.10 41.24
CA LEU A 11 50.31 -22.73 41.38
C LEU A 11 51.84 -22.63 41.28
N ALA A 12 52.34 -21.53 40.71
CA ALA A 12 53.47 -20.77 41.28
C ALA A 12 53.56 -19.37 40.66
N ALA A 13 54.00 -18.42 41.48
CA ALA A 13 53.92 -16.98 41.33
C ALA A 13 55.26 -16.34 40.88
N ALA A 14 55.21 -15.00 40.73
CA ALA A 14 56.32 -14.05 40.84
C ALA A 14 57.18 -13.89 39.55
N THR A 15 57.72 -12.73 39.14
CA THR A 15 57.72 -11.33 39.61
C THR A 15 58.42 -10.47 38.54
N VAL A 16 58.09 -9.16 38.52
CA VAL A 16 58.97 -7.99 38.23
C VAL A 16 59.43 -7.72 36.79
N LEU A 17 59.01 -6.56 36.26
CA LEU A 17 59.97 -5.49 35.92
C LEU A 17 59.28 -4.11 35.98
N ALA A 18 59.85 -3.22 36.81
CA ALA A 18 59.48 -1.83 36.97
C ALA A 18 60.43 -0.93 36.17
N LEU A 19 59.92 0.18 35.63
CA LEU A 19 60.71 1.34 35.18
C LEU A 19 59.95 2.66 35.53
N ILE A 20 60.31 3.18 36.70
CA ILE A 20 60.67 4.57 37.08
C ILE A 20 60.29 5.66 36.03
N GLY A 21 59.36 6.57 36.34
CA GLY A 21 59.59 7.94 36.86
C GLY A 21 59.29 8.97 35.74
N THR A 22 58.67 10.14 35.91
CA THR A 22 58.63 11.14 36.99
C THR A 22 57.32 11.95 36.89
N GLY A 23 56.74 12.35 38.02
CA GLY A 23 55.51 13.15 38.06
C GLY A 23 55.73 14.66 38.06
N THR A 24 54.61 15.39 37.93
CA THR A 24 54.32 16.65 38.62
C THR A 24 52.83 16.70 38.91
N ALA A 25 52.48 17.21 40.09
CA ALA A 25 51.14 17.29 40.64
C ALA A 25 50.56 18.72 40.50
N ALA A 26 49.26 18.81 40.81
CA ALA A 26 48.45 19.99 41.12
C ALA A 26 47.88 20.77 39.93
N GLU A 27 46.56 20.76 39.79
CA GLU A 27 45.67 21.79 40.37
C GLU A 27 44.22 21.42 39.97
N ALA A 28 43.33 21.24 40.94
CA ALA A 28 41.91 21.00 40.68
C ALA A 28 41.21 22.34 40.37
N ALA A 29 40.68 22.47 39.15
CA ALA A 29 39.87 23.61 38.70
C ALA A 29 38.41 23.18 38.45
N PRO A 30 37.44 24.11 38.57
CA PRO A 30 36.10 23.84 39.08
C PRO A 30 35.12 23.30 38.02
N ALA A 31 34.10 22.58 38.50
CA ALA A 31 32.99 22.10 37.67
C ALA A 31 32.24 23.26 36.98
N PRO A 32 31.97 23.19 35.66
CA PRO A 32 31.22 24.22 34.99
C PRO A 32 29.72 24.11 35.34
N ALA A 33 29.16 25.27 35.68
CA ALA A 33 27.77 25.47 36.06
C ALA A 33 26.78 25.10 34.94
N ALA A 34 25.63 24.54 35.35
CA ALA A 34 24.51 24.21 34.49
C ALA A 34 23.96 25.46 33.77
N ALA A 35 24.22 25.58 32.48
CA ALA A 35 23.51 26.50 31.61
C ALA A 35 22.09 25.96 31.36
N LYS A 36 21.09 26.61 31.96
CA LYS A 36 19.68 26.40 31.62
C LYS A 36 19.42 26.96 30.23
N THR A 37 19.61 26.15 29.20
CA THR A 37 19.16 26.48 27.85
C THR A 37 17.65 26.34 27.82
N ARG A 38 16.96 27.47 27.90
CA ARG A 38 15.51 27.58 27.74
C ARG A 38 15.20 27.17 26.30
N ALA A 39 14.77 25.92 26.11
CA ALA A 39 14.24 25.47 24.83
C ALA A 39 12.98 26.30 24.52
N THR A 40 13.13 27.32 23.68
CA THR A 40 12.01 27.91 22.98
C THR A 40 11.47 26.80 22.09
N ALA A 41 10.34 26.22 22.52
CA ALA A 41 9.49 25.40 21.67
C ALA A 41 9.02 26.30 20.52
N GLY A 42 9.81 26.34 19.44
CA GLY A 42 9.33 26.74 18.14
C GLY A 42 8.28 25.72 17.76
N ALA A 43 7.01 26.09 17.92
CA ALA A 43 5.90 25.37 17.36
C ALA A 43 6.09 25.34 15.84
N LEU A 44 6.75 24.30 15.35
CA LEU A 44 6.50 23.79 14.02
C LEU A 44 5.04 23.35 14.05
N THR A 45 4.17 24.19 13.52
CA THR A 45 2.81 23.82 13.18
C THR A 45 2.90 22.71 12.14
N ALA A 46 2.96 21.47 12.61
CA ALA A 46 2.87 20.30 11.78
C ALA A 46 1.55 20.37 11.01
N SER A 47 1.63 20.28 9.69
CA SER A 47 0.57 19.92 8.75
C SER A 47 0.06 18.48 9.00
N GLY A 48 -0.21 18.14 10.26
CA GLY A 48 -0.34 16.77 10.77
C GLY A 48 -1.63 16.05 10.40
N SER A 49 -2.61 16.71 9.77
CA SER A 49 -3.90 16.07 9.44
C SER A 49 -3.92 15.38 8.06
N GLU A 50 -3.10 15.82 7.09
CA GLU A 50 -3.13 15.28 5.73
C GLU A 50 -2.34 13.97 5.57
N ALA A 51 -1.31 13.75 6.40
CA ALA A 51 -0.47 12.55 6.32
C ALA A 51 -0.95 11.40 7.23
N ALA A 52 -1.88 11.68 8.15
CA ALA A 52 -2.37 10.68 9.09
C ALA A 52 -3.24 9.63 8.37
N SER A 53 -2.96 8.36 8.61
CA SER A 53 -3.80 7.25 8.17
C SER A 53 -4.36 6.47 9.35
N VAL A 54 -5.55 5.92 9.19
CA VAL A 54 -6.23 5.13 10.21
C VAL A 54 -6.59 3.76 9.67
N GLY A 55 -6.46 2.74 10.51
CA GLY A 55 -6.78 1.36 10.18
C GLY A 55 -8.05 0.90 10.88
N ARG A 56 -8.81 0.01 10.23
CA ARG A 56 -9.97 -0.66 10.82
C ARG A 56 -10.03 -2.13 10.40
N SER A 57 -10.39 -3.01 11.34
CA SER A 57 -10.67 -4.41 11.04
C SER A 57 -11.79 -4.52 10.01
N ALA A 58 -11.60 -5.42 9.03
CA ALA A 58 -12.61 -5.70 8.02
C ALA A 58 -13.85 -6.33 8.67
N ARG A 59 -15.02 -6.12 8.05
CA ARG A 59 -16.30 -6.58 8.57
C ARG A 59 -17.18 -7.18 7.46
N LEU A 60 -18.01 -8.13 7.85
CA LEU A 60 -19.15 -8.61 7.08
C LEU A 60 -20.26 -7.54 7.07
N SER A 61 -21.25 -7.64 6.17
CA SER A 61 -22.36 -6.67 6.11
C SER A 61 -23.22 -6.60 7.37
N ASN A 62 -23.29 -7.67 8.17
CA ASN A 62 -23.97 -7.67 9.46
C ASN A 62 -23.15 -7.00 10.58
N GLY A 63 -21.99 -6.43 10.24
CA GLY A 63 -21.09 -5.79 11.18
C GLY A 63 -20.13 -6.73 11.90
N THR A 64 -20.21 -8.05 11.75
CA THR A 64 -19.26 -8.98 12.38
C THR A 64 -17.83 -8.75 11.86
N PRO A 65 -16.81 -8.63 12.73
CA PRO A 65 -15.41 -8.61 12.31
C PRO A 65 -15.02 -9.86 11.53
N VAL A 66 -14.17 -9.72 10.52
CA VAL A 66 -13.59 -10.87 9.80
C VAL A 66 -12.30 -11.29 10.53
N ASP A 67 -12.45 -12.11 11.57
CA ASP A 67 -11.33 -12.50 12.44
C ASP A 67 -11.14 -14.02 12.62
N SER A 68 -12.01 -14.83 12.03
CA SER A 68 -11.93 -16.29 12.08
C SER A 68 -12.06 -16.95 10.69
N ALA A 69 -11.66 -18.23 10.60
CA ALA A 69 -11.87 -19.04 9.40
C ALA A 69 -13.35 -19.18 9.02
N LYS A 70 -14.27 -19.12 10.00
CA LYS A 70 -15.71 -19.15 9.78
C LYS A 70 -16.18 -17.91 9.02
N ASP A 71 -15.62 -16.74 9.32
CA ASP A 71 -15.99 -15.48 8.68
C ASP A 71 -15.41 -15.40 7.25
N ILE A 72 -14.19 -15.91 7.05
CA ILE A 72 -13.60 -16.07 5.71
C ILE A 72 -14.49 -16.99 4.86
N ALA A 73 -14.93 -18.13 5.39
CA ALA A 73 -15.86 -19.03 4.70
C ALA A 73 -17.24 -18.40 4.47
N ALA A 74 -17.65 -17.43 5.30
CA ALA A 74 -18.87 -16.64 5.05
C ALA A 74 -18.68 -15.70 3.84
N LEU A 75 -17.51 -15.07 3.69
CA LEU A 75 -17.18 -14.27 2.50
C LEU A 75 -17.13 -15.11 1.23
N GLU A 76 -16.56 -16.30 1.28
CA GLU A 76 -16.52 -17.21 0.12
C GLU A 76 -17.93 -17.62 -0.33
N ARG A 77 -18.82 -17.92 0.62
CA ARG A 77 -20.24 -18.21 0.34
C ARG A 77 -21.00 -16.97 -0.12
N PHE A 78 -20.65 -15.79 0.38
CA PHE A 78 -21.22 -14.52 -0.07
C PHE A 78 -20.80 -14.25 -1.52
N TRP A 79 -19.53 -14.39 -1.89
CA TRP A 79 -19.06 -14.05 -3.24
C TRP A 79 -19.14 -15.23 -4.22
N THR A 80 -20.36 -15.61 -4.57
CA THR A 80 -20.63 -16.53 -5.68
C THR A 80 -20.19 -15.94 -7.02
N PRO A 81 -19.88 -16.76 -8.04
CA PRO A 81 -19.57 -16.27 -9.38
C PRO A 81 -20.64 -15.31 -9.93
N GLU A 82 -21.92 -15.61 -9.71
CA GLU A 82 -23.04 -14.79 -10.19
C GLU A 82 -23.08 -13.44 -9.48
N ARG A 83 -22.79 -13.38 -8.18
CA ARG A 83 -22.72 -12.12 -7.43
C ARG A 83 -21.53 -11.27 -7.86
N MET A 84 -20.38 -11.90 -8.11
CA MET A 84 -19.21 -11.20 -8.66
C MET A 84 -19.50 -10.63 -10.05
N ALA A 85 -20.12 -11.41 -10.94
CA ALA A 85 -20.47 -10.96 -12.29
C ALA A 85 -21.50 -9.80 -12.29
N LYS A 86 -22.36 -9.72 -11.27
CA LYS A 86 -23.34 -8.63 -11.10
C LYS A 86 -22.80 -7.42 -10.37
N ALA A 87 -21.62 -7.51 -9.76
CA ALA A 87 -21.04 -6.38 -9.03
C ALA A 87 -20.66 -5.28 -10.02
N VAL A 88 -21.07 -4.05 -9.73
CA VAL A 88 -20.87 -2.92 -10.65
C VAL A 88 -19.63 -2.13 -10.27
N SER A 89 -18.98 -1.49 -11.24
CA SER A 89 -17.94 -0.51 -10.94
C SER A 89 -18.47 0.57 -9.99
N LEU A 90 -17.74 0.88 -8.90
CA LEU A 90 -18.20 1.88 -7.93
C LEU A 90 -18.49 3.24 -8.59
N ASP A 91 -17.72 3.59 -9.62
CA ASP A 91 -17.89 4.84 -10.36
C ASP A 91 -19.08 4.84 -11.35
N LYS A 92 -19.73 3.69 -11.57
CA LYS A 92 -21.02 3.60 -12.29
C LYS A 92 -22.23 3.78 -11.37
N ALA A 93 -22.07 3.73 -10.05
CA ALA A 93 -23.08 4.27 -9.16
C ALA A 93 -23.20 5.77 -9.43
N PRO A 94 -24.42 6.36 -9.46
CA PRO A 94 -24.57 7.78 -9.73
C PRO A 94 -23.83 8.58 -8.66
N ALA A 95 -22.61 9.00 -9.02
CA ALA A 95 -21.93 10.03 -8.28
C ALA A 95 -22.77 11.30 -8.48
N ALA A 96 -23.17 11.92 -7.36
CA ALA A 96 -23.64 13.30 -7.40
C ALA A 96 -22.67 14.14 -8.27
N PRO A 97 -23.15 15.17 -9.00
CA PRO A 97 -22.30 16.01 -9.83
C PRO A 97 -21.13 16.50 -9.00
N ARG A 98 -19.92 16.00 -9.31
CA ARG A 98 -18.70 16.50 -8.68
C ARG A 98 -18.37 17.78 -9.44
N PRO A 99 -18.28 18.95 -8.76
CA PRO A 99 -17.92 20.17 -9.45
C PRO A 99 -16.57 19.95 -10.12
N ASP A 100 -16.49 20.29 -11.40
CA ASP A 100 -15.23 20.42 -12.09
C ASP A 100 -14.35 21.34 -11.23
N ALA A 101 -13.22 20.82 -10.76
CA ALA A 101 -12.24 21.67 -10.11
C ALA A 101 -11.88 22.78 -11.10
N ALA A 102 -12.18 24.04 -10.73
CA ALA A 102 -11.88 25.21 -11.52
C ALA A 102 -10.45 25.14 -12.05
N LYS A 103 -10.23 25.40 -13.34
CA LYS A 103 -8.89 25.49 -13.94
C LYS A 103 -8.08 26.54 -13.18
N PRO A 104 -7.01 26.17 -12.44
CA PRO A 104 -6.11 27.15 -11.88
C PRO A 104 -4.99 27.44 -12.88
N ASP A 105 -4.47 28.67 -12.81
CA ASP A 105 -3.36 29.17 -13.59
C ASP A 105 -2.14 28.23 -13.60
N PRO A 106 -1.29 28.27 -14.65
CA PRO A 106 -0.09 27.45 -14.76
C PRO A 106 1.02 27.97 -13.83
N ALA A 107 0.80 27.93 -12.53
CA ALA A 107 1.88 28.02 -11.55
C ALA A 107 2.68 26.71 -11.65
N LYS A 108 4.00 26.84 -11.87
CA LYS A 108 4.98 25.74 -11.90
C LYS A 108 4.66 24.77 -10.77
N SER A 109 4.15 23.58 -11.10
CA SER A 109 3.92 22.52 -10.12
C SER A 109 5.24 22.29 -9.39
N ALA A 110 5.28 22.62 -8.09
CA ALA A 110 6.47 22.43 -7.30
C ALA A 110 6.90 20.96 -7.38
N GLY A 111 8.19 20.73 -7.62
CA GLY A 111 8.73 19.38 -7.69
C GLY A 111 8.52 18.61 -6.39
N PRO A 112 8.73 17.27 -6.43
CA PRO A 112 8.82 16.46 -5.22
C PRO A 112 9.69 17.12 -4.13
N THR A 113 9.18 17.19 -2.90
CA THR A 113 9.91 17.81 -1.78
C THR A 113 10.69 16.81 -0.94
N GLY A 114 10.27 15.54 -0.93
CA GLY A 114 10.96 14.46 -0.21
C GLY A 114 12.05 13.79 -1.05
N LYS A 115 12.93 13.02 -0.39
CA LYS A 115 13.94 12.20 -1.07
C LYS A 115 13.27 10.99 -1.75
N PRO A 116 13.53 10.72 -3.04
CA PRO A 116 13.04 9.51 -3.71
C PRO A 116 13.43 8.25 -2.94
N GLY A 117 12.50 7.31 -2.82
CA GLY A 117 12.73 6.05 -2.12
C GLY A 117 11.90 4.90 -2.70
N SER A 118 12.41 3.68 -2.55
CA SER A 118 11.77 2.48 -3.07
C SER A 118 11.89 1.27 -2.14
N ILE A 119 10.89 0.39 -2.21
CA ILE A 119 10.92 -0.97 -1.70
C ILE A 119 10.91 -1.89 -2.92
N PRO A 120 11.82 -2.87 -3.03
CA PRO A 120 11.87 -3.75 -4.18
C PRO A 120 10.61 -4.63 -4.28
N SER A 121 10.27 -5.03 -5.51
CA SER A 121 9.29 -6.08 -5.74
C SER A 121 9.79 -7.43 -5.18
N ALA A 122 8.86 -8.36 -4.99
CA ALA A 122 9.19 -9.73 -4.63
C ALA A 122 8.55 -10.70 -5.64
N PRO A 123 9.31 -11.65 -6.20
CA PRO A 123 8.75 -12.68 -7.07
C PRO A 123 7.83 -13.62 -6.28
N ALA A 124 6.93 -14.29 -7.00
CA ALA A 124 6.20 -15.44 -6.44
C ALA A 124 7.18 -16.55 -6.05
N ARG A 125 6.81 -17.35 -5.04
CA ARG A 125 7.52 -18.60 -4.71
C ARG A 125 7.08 -19.78 -5.60
N SER A 126 6.00 -19.62 -6.36
CA SER A 126 5.46 -20.67 -7.22
C SER A 126 6.04 -20.59 -8.64
N ASP A 127 6.36 -21.76 -9.22
CA ASP A 127 6.93 -21.91 -10.56
C ASP A 127 5.90 -21.72 -11.69
N LEU A 128 4.83 -20.98 -11.43
CA LEU A 128 3.75 -20.82 -12.39
C LEU A 128 4.27 -20.10 -13.64
N LYS A 129 3.97 -20.68 -14.80
CA LYS A 129 4.43 -20.18 -16.11
C LYS A 129 4.31 -18.67 -16.19
N ALA A 130 5.38 -18.03 -16.67
CA ALA A 130 5.42 -16.62 -16.97
C ALA A 130 4.14 -16.22 -17.73
N PRO A 131 3.50 -15.10 -17.34
CA PRO A 131 2.36 -14.59 -18.08
C PRO A 131 2.70 -14.47 -19.57
N ARG A 132 1.69 -14.66 -20.43
CA ARG A 132 1.78 -14.02 -21.74
C ARG A 132 1.81 -12.52 -21.45
N ILE A 133 2.59 -11.77 -22.23
CA ILE A 133 2.67 -10.31 -22.18
C ILE A 133 1.28 -9.73 -21.87
N ASN A 134 1.20 -8.88 -20.83
CA ASN A 134 0.03 -8.10 -20.37
C ASN A 134 -0.82 -8.58 -19.16
N GLU A 135 -0.39 -9.54 -18.33
CA GLU A 135 -1.06 -9.77 -17.04
C GLU A 135 -0.10 -9.95 -15.86
N SER A 136 -0.13 -9.03 -14.92
CA SER A 136 0.47 -9.23 -13.61
C SER A 136 -0.37 -10.21 -12.78
N ALA A 137 0.28 -11.23 -12.21
CA ALA A 137 -0.35 -12.08 -11.20
C ALA A 137 -0.61 -11.29 -9.90
N ALA A 138 0.20 -10.26 -9.64
CA ALA A 138 0.06 -9.41 -8.47
C ALA A 138 -1.12 -8.44 -8.59
N ALA A 139 -1.58 -8.06 -9.79
CA ALA A 139 -2.75 -7.22 -10.01
C ALA A 139 -4.05 -8.04 -10.12
N GLY A 140 -5.16 -7.49 -9.65
CA GLY A 140 -6.41 -8.22 -9.52
C GLY A 140 -7.63 -7.35 -9.31
N LYS A 141 -8.79 -8.01 -9.27
CA LYS A 141 -10.10 -7.38 -9.07
C LYS A 141 -10.49 -7.47 -7.60
N VAL A 142 -11.11 -6.42 -7.10
CA VAL A 142 -11.65 -6.32 -5.74
C VAL A 142 -13.15 -6.36 -5.82
N PHE A 143 -13.78 -7.04 -4.86
CA PHE A 143 -15.22 -7.05 -4.66
C PHE A 143 -15.55 -6.63 -3.23
N PHE A 144 -16.56 -5.79 -3.06
CA PHE A 144 -16.99 -5.33 -1.74
C PHE A 144 -18.46 -4.91 -1.75
N THR A 145 -19.01 -4.67 -0.57
CA THR A 145 -20.35 -4.12 -0.35
C THR A 145 -20.23 -2.72 0.23
N ASN A 146 -20.94 -1.75 -0.34
CA ASN A 146 -21.08 -0.42 0.24
C ASN A 146 -22.24 -0.43 1.23
N PRO A 147 -22.01 -0.21 2.54
CA PRO A 147 -23.10 -0.26 3.52
C PRO A 147 -24.14 0.85 3.35
N SER A 148 -23.81 1.96 2.66
CA SER A 148 -24.73 3.08 2.48
C SER A 148 -25.92 2.76 1.58
N ASP A 149 -25.79 1.79 0.67
CA ASP A 149 -26.83 1.38 -0.28
C ASP A 149 -27.04 -0.15 -0.33
N GLY A 150 -26.19 -0.94 0.34
CA GLY A 150 -26.22 -2.40 0.32
C GLY A 150 -25.75 -3.03 -1.00
N GLY A 151 -25.31 -2.21 -1.95
CA GLY A 151 -24.87 -2.63 -3.28
C GLY A 151 -23.52 -3.33 -3.26
N THR A 152 -23.32 -4.21 -4.24
CA THR A 152 -22.04 -4.91 -4.47
C THR A 152 -21.26 -4.27 -5.60
N TYR A 153 -20.00 -3.96 -5.31
CA TYR A 153 -19.16 -3.13 -6.15
C TYR A 153 -17.82 -3.78 -6.47
N THR A 154 -17.19 -3.27 -7.52
CA THR A 154 -15.86 -3.69 -7.94
C THR A 154 -14.89 -2.53 -8.08
N CYS A 155 -13.64 -2.81 -7.70
CA CYS A 155 -12.46 -2.00 -7.96
C CYS A 155 -11.34 -2.90 -8.51
N SER A 156 -10.18 -2.32 -8.75
CA SER A 156 -8.90 -2.98 -8.96
C SER A 156 -8.00 -2.80 -7.73
N ALA A 157 -7.01 -3.67 -7.61
CA ALA A 157 -5.95 -3.54 -6.62
C ALA A 157 -4.72 -4.35 -7.05
N SER A 158 -3.65 -4.26 -6.26
CA SER A 158 -2.49 -5.12 -6.44
C SER A 158 -1.85 -5.55 -5.13
N ALA A 159 -1.33 -6.78 -5.10
CA ALA A 159 -0.42 -7.25 -4.08
C ALA A 159 0.83 -6.36 -4.05
N LEU A 160 1.17 -5.89 -2.86
CA LEU A 160 2.32 -5.04 -2.57
C LEU A 160 3.28 -5.82 -1.68
N ASN A 161 4.56 -5.83 -2.06
CA ASN A 161 5.58 -6.50 -1.27
C ASN A 161 5.74 -5.78 0.08
N SER A 162 5.70 -6.56 1.15
CA SER A 162 5.91 -6.09 2.52
C SER A 162 6.56 -7.18 3.37
N SER A 163 7.01 -6.83 4.58
CA SER A 163 7.51 -7.81 5.55
C SER A 163 6.48 -8.89 5.88
N SER A 164 5.19 -8.51 5.93
CA SER A 164 4.10 -9.45 6.21
C SER A 164 3.74 -10.33 5.03
N LYS A 165 4.09 -9.96 3.79
CA LYS A 165 3.71 -10.66 2.53
C LYS A 165 2.20 -10.76 2.30
N GLN A 166 1.41 -9.91 2.98
CA GLN A 166 -0.06 -9.96 3.03
C GLN A 166 -0.72 -8.62 2.64
N MET A 167 0.02 -7.73 2.00
CA MET A 167 -0.45 -6.38 1.72
C MET A 167 -0.98 -6.26 0.28
N VAL A 168 -2.06 -5.52 0.14
CA VAL A 168 -2.68 -5.10 -1.11
C VAL A 168 -2.79 -3.58 -1.10
N ILE A 169 -2.52 -2.91 -2.22
CA ILE A 169 -2.72 -1.47 -2.40
C ILE A 169 -3.88 -1.22 -3.36
N THR A 170 -4.70 -0.21 -3.05
CA THR A 170 -5.88 0.19 -3.83
C THR A 170 -6.20 1.68 -3.58
N ALA A 171 -7.30 2.20 -4.11
CA ALA A 171 -7.77 3.56 -3.84
C ALA A 171 -8.50 3.65 -2.50
N GLY A 172 -8.48 4.83 -1.87
CA GLY A 172 -9.19 5.11 -0.63
C GLY A 172 -10.69 4.86 -0.75
N HIS A 173 -11.28 5.26 -1.87
CA HIS A 173 -12.71 5.07 -2.13
C HIS A 173 -13.12 3.61 -2.28
N CYS A 174 -12.19 2.71 -2.60
CA CYS A 174 -12.42 1.27 -2.68
C CYS A 174 -12.48 0.59 -1.29
N VAL A 175 -12.16 1.31 -0.21
CA VAL A 175 -12.23 0.80 1.18
C VAL A 175 -13.08 1.67 2.11
N HIS A 176 -13.35 2.93 1.75
CA HIS A 176 -14.17 3.85 2.53
C HIS A 176 -14.91 4.84 1.64
N GLY A 177 -16.19 5.12 1.91
CA GLY A 177 -17.02 6.03 1.10
C GLY A 177 -16.68 7.53 1.16
N GLY A 178 -15.49 7.92 1.62
CA GLY A 178 -15.11 9.32 1.83
C GLY A 178 -15.94 10.04 2.91
N LYS A 179 -16.07 11.38 2.78
CA LYS A 179 -16.83 12.25 3.69
C LYS A 179 -18.27 11.81 3.85
N GLY A 180 -18.68 11.58 5.11
CA GLY A 180 -20.03 11.11 5.44
C GLY A 180 -20.30 9.65 5.05
N GLY A 181 -19.31 8.96 4.46
CA GLY A 181 -19.36 7.54 4.16
C GLY A 181 -18.84 6.69 5.31
N THR A 182 -18.78 5.39 5.06
CA THR A 182 -18.25 4.40 6.02
C THR A 182 -17.30 3.41 5.33
N TRP A 183 -16.70 2.53 6.12
CA TRP A 183 -15.84 1.46 5.64
C TRP A 183 -16.63 0.44 4.82
N MET A 184 -16.08 0.02 3.69
CA MET A 184 -16.66 -1.04 2.86
C MET A 184 -16.70 -2.37 3.62
N THR A 185 -17.70 -3.20 3.34
CA THR A 185 -17.87 -4.52 3.97
C THR A 185 -17.72 -5.63 2.93
N ASN A 186 -17.64 -6.88 3.39
CA ASN A 186 -17.43 -8.05 2.54
C ASN A 186 -16.25 -7.93 1.56
N TRP A 187 -15.19 -7.24 1.95
CA TRP A 187 -14.11 -6.89 1.04
C TRP A 187 -13.23 -8.11 0.73
N VAL A 188 -13.09 -8.44 -0.54
CA VAL A 188 -12.21 -9.52 -1.03
C VAL A 188 -11.40 -9.08 -2.24
N TYR A 189 -10.20 -9.64 -2.37
CA TYR A 189 -9.28 -9.43 -3.48
C TYR A 189 -9.05 -10.72 -4.25
N VAL A 190 -9.14 -10.67 -5.58
CA VAL A 190 -8.97 -11.80 -6.49
C VAL A 190 -7.82 -11.50 -7.46
N PRO A 191 -6.61 -12.00 -7.17
CA PRO A 191 -5.46 -11.81 -8.05
C PRO A 191 -5.70 -12.48 -9.41
N ARG A 192 -5.33 -11.77 -10.48
CA ARG A 192 -5.49 -12.24 -11.86
C ARG A 192 -6.89 -12.80 -12.16
N TYR A 193 -7.91 -12.09 -11.69
CA TYR A 193 -9.30 -12.38 -12.02
C TYR A 193 -9.47 -12.44 -13.55
N ARG A 194 -10.28 -13.38 -14.05
CA ARG A 194 -10.59 -13.45 -15.48
C ARG A 194 -11.95 -14.09 -15.70
N SER A 195 -12.96 -13.29 -16.04
CA SER A 195 -14.30 -13.79 -16.40
C SER A 195 -14.84 -14.83 -15.41
N GLY A 196 -14.80 -14.49 -14.11
CA GLY A 196 -15.17 -15.39 -13.02
C GLY A 196 -14.08 -16.34 -12.52
N ALA A 197 -13.02 -16.61 -13.31
CA ALA A 197 -11.90 -17.43 -12.90
C ALA A 197 -11.05 -16.75 -11.82
N ARG A 198 -10.60 -17.54 -10.84
CA ARG A 198 -9.87 -17.09 -9.65
C ARG A 198 -8.61 -17.95 -9.49
N PRO A 199 -7.62 -17.84 -10.40
CA PRO A 199 -6.51 -18.80 -10.50
C PRO A 199 -5.65 -18.87 -9.23
N PHE A 200 -5.65 -17.80 -8.42
CA PHE A 200 -4.95 -17.72 -7.15
C PHE A 200 -5.88 -17.72 -5.93
N GLY A 201 -7.17 -17.98 -6.14
CA GLY A 201 -8.20 -17.95 -5.11
C GLY A 201 -8.68 -16.54 -4.76
N THR A 202 -9.29 -16.40 -3.59
CA THR A 202 -9.92 -15.16 -3.10
C THR A 202 -9.37 -14.84 -1.72
N PHE A 203 -8.73 -13.68 -1.58
CA PHE A 203 -8.10 -13.24 -0.33
C PHE A 203 -9.03 -12.26 0.40
N ALA A 204 -9.50 -12.66 1.58
CA ALA A 204 -10.35 -11.83 2.44
C ALA A 204 -9.54 -10.70 3.10
N ALA A 205 -10.12 -9.49 3.17
CA ALA A 205 -9.54 -8.43 3.99
C ALA A 205 -9.56 -8.82 5.48
N LYS A 206 -8.45 -8.53 6.15
CA LYS A 206 -8.30 -8.58 7.61
C LYS A 206 -8.41 -7.17 8.20
N GLN A 207 -7.70 -6.22 7.61
CA GLN A 207 -7.67 -4.84 8.04
C GLN A 207 -7.52 -3.93 6.83
N MET A 208 -8.26 -2.83 6.81
CA MET A 208 -8.17 -1.79 5.79
C MET A 208 -7.62 -0.52 6.42
N ARG A 209 -6.79 0.23 5.69
CA ARG A 209 -6.20 1.50 6.12
C ARG A 209 -6.31 2.52 4.99
N THR A 210 -6.74 3.74 5.30
CA THR A 210 -6.77 4.87 4.37
C THR A 210 -6.48 6.18 5.13
N PHE A 211 -6.29 7.28 4.40
CA PHE A 211 -6.00 8.59 4.98
C PHE A 211 -7.22 9.22 5.65
N THR A 212 -7.00 9.95 6.75
CA THR A 212 -8.06 10.74 7.39
C THR A 212 -8.58 11.85 6.49
N ALA A 213 -7.72 12.45 5.66
CA ALA A 213 -8.12 13.45 4.66
C ALA A 213 -9.11 12.87 3.63
N TRP A 214 -8.93 11.62 3.20
CA TRP A 214 -9.92 10.94 2.37
C TRP A 214 -11.24 10.73 3.12
N MET A 215 -11.17 10.20 4.35
CA MET A 215 -12.38 9.87 5.13
C MET A 215 -13.20 11.10 5.53
N ASN A 216 -12.54 12.21 5.86
CA ASN A 216 -13.22 13.38 6.42
C ASN A 216 -13.63 14.38 5.33
N ASP A 217 -12.84 14.49 4.26
CA ASP A 217 -12.98 15.56 3.27
C ASP A 217 -13.08 15.06 1.83
N SER A 218 -13.05 13.74 1.60
CA SER A 218 -12.99 13.12 0.27
C SER A 218 -11.83 13.68 -0.59
N ASP A 219 -10.71 14.00 0.06
CA ASP A 219 -9.55 14.60 -0.61
C ASP A 219 -8.90 13.62 -1.60
N LEU A 220 -9.06 13.90 -2.90
CA LEU A 220 -8.54 13.08 -3.99
C LEU A 220 -7.00 13.05 -4.05
N ARG A 221 -6.30 13.95 -3.37
CA ARG A 221 -4.83 13.89 -3.21
C ARG A 221 -4.39 12.77 -2.27
N ARG A 222 -5.34 12.24 -1.48
CA ARG A 222 -5.17 11.22 -0.45
C ARG A 222 -6.10 10.02 -0.67
N ASP A 223 -6.55 9.81 -1.90
CA ASP A 223 -7.35 8.65 -2.29
C ASP A 223 -6.47 7.41 -2.52
N VAL A 224 -5.89 6.91 -1.44
CA VAL A 224 -5.00 5.73 -1.41
C VAL A 224 -5.34 4.89 -0.18
N ALA A 225 -5.35 3.57 -0.34
CA ALA A 225 -5.54 2.64 0.74
C ALA A 225 -4.61 1.43 0.66
N MET A 226 -4.35 0.86 1.82
CA MET A 226 -3.64 -0.41 1.96
C MET A 226 -4.49 -1.38 2.76
N VAL A 227 -4.64 -2.59 2.23
CA VAL A 227 -5.43 -3.66 2.82
C VAL A 227 -4.52 -4.82 3.17
N THR A 228 -4.58 -5.24 4.42
CA THR A 228 -3.98 -6.48 4.87
C THR A 228 -4.98 -7.60 4.64
N THR A 229 -4.56 -8.69 4.01
CA THR A 229 -5.40 -9.86 3.79
C THR A 229 -5.12 -10.97 4.80
N TRP A 230 -6.07 -11.87 5.00
CA TRP A 230 -5.80 -13.17 5.60
C TRP A 230 -5.01 -14.07 4.63
N PRO A 231 -4.18 -15.02 5.11
CA PRO A 231 -3.64 -16.08 4.26
C PRO A 231 -4.76 -16.96 3.73
N LEU A 232 -4.62 -17.44 2.50
CA LEU A 232 -5.53 -18.43 1.90
C LEU A 232 -4.89 -19.81 2.00
N ASN A 233 -5.50 -20.73 2.74
CA ASN A 233 -4.95 -22.09 2.97
C ASN A 233 -3.50 -22.04 3.47
N GLY A 234 -3.21 -21.12 4.40
CA GLY A 234 -1.86 -20.89 4.94
C GLY A 234 -0.92 -20.10 4.01
N ASN A 235 -1.31 -19.82 2.77
CA ASN A 235 -0.48 -19.08 1.82
C ASN A 235 -0.73 -17.57 1.89
N LYS A 236 0.36 -16.83 2.12
CA LYS A 236 0.38 -15.37 2.09
C LYS A 236 0.41 -14.89 0.63
N ILE A 237 -0.31 -13.82 0.32
CA ILE A 237 -0.59 -13.43 -1.06
C ILE A 237 0.67 -13.23 -1.91
N VAL A 238 1.68 -12.51 -1.38
CA VAL A 238 2.92 -12.22 -2.11
C VAL A 238 3.73 -13.49 -2.39
N ASN A 239 3.60 -14.53 -1.55
CA ASN A 239 4.27 -15.81 -1.83
C ASN A 239 3.66 -16.52 -3.04
N VAL A 240 2.39 -16.26 -3.35
CA VAL A 240 1.67 -16.93 -4.43
C VAL A 240 1.73 -16.15 -5.73
N THR A 241 1.50 -14.83 -5.65
CA THR A 241 1.34 -13.97 -6.84
C THR A 241 2.58 -13.14 -7.16
N GLY A 242 3.58 -13.16 -6.29
CA GLY A 242 4.54 -12.06 -6.20
C GLY A 242 3.88 -10.79 -5.65
N GLY A 243 4.66 -9.74 -5.50
CA GLY A 243 4.19 -8.45 -5.03
C GLY A 243 5.00 -7.33 -5.64
N HIS A 244 4.34 -6.29 -6.12
CA HIS A 244 5.02 -5.12 -6.63
C HIS A 244 5.83 -4.43 -5.53
N GLY A 245 6.86 -3.70 -5.92
CA GLY A 245 7.55 -2.77 -5.02
C GLY A 245 6.69 -1.54 -4.73
N LEU A 246 7.16 -0.69 -3.83
CA LEU A 246 6.59 0.64 -3.58
C LEU A 246 7.64 1.70 -3.95
N SER A 247 7.22 2.80 -4.55
CA SER A 247 8.04 3.99 -4.76
C SER A 247 7.31 5.22 -4.23
N TRP A 248 8.05 6.15 -3.67
CA TRP A 248 7.54 7.44 -3.19
C TRP A 248 8.56 8.55 -3.46
N ASN A 249 8.10 9.79 -3.48
CA ASN A 249 8.89 10.99 -3.75
C ASN A 249 9.60 11.06 -5.12
N PHE A 250 9.24 10.20 -6.07
CA PHE A 250 9.78 10.24 -7.43
C PHE A 250 9.17 11.37 -8.27
N SER A 251 9.81 11.68 -9.40
CA SER A 251 9.34 12.69 -10.35
C SER A 251 7.86 12.50 -10.70
N ARG A 252 7.10 13.60 -10.72
CA ARG A 252 5.71 13.62 -11.21
C ARG A 252 5.61 13.34 -12.70
N GLN A 253 6.71 13.49 -13.43
CA GLN A 253 6.85 13.11 -14.83
C GLN A 253 7.73 11.86 -14.95
N GLN A 254 7.10 10.75 -15.29
CA GLN A 254 7.75 9.44 -15.35
C GLN A 254 6.97 8.49 -16.25
N ALA A 255 7.69 7.59 -16.93
CA ALA A 255 7.07 6.50 -17.67
C ALA A 255 6.49 5.48 -16.68
N VAL A 256 5.23 5.11 -16.89
CA VAL A 256 4.51 4.14 -16.06
C VAL A 256 3.71 3.17 -16.92
N THR A 257 3.43 2.00 -16.36
CA THR A 257 2.42 1.05 -16.82
C THR A 257 1.29 0.98 -15.78
N ILE A 258 0.07 1.25 -16.19
CA ILE A 258 -1.14 1.12 -15.38
C ILE A 258 -1.75 -0.24 -15.65
N LEU A 259 -2.08 -0.98 -14.60
CA LEU A 259 -2.85 -2.23 -14.70
C LEU A 259 -4.20 -2.06 -13.99
N GLY A 260 -5.27 -2.64 -14.53
CA GLY A 260 -6.58 -2.61 -13.88
C GLY A 260 -7.66 -3.37 -14.63
N TYR A 261 -8.89 -3.29 -14.12
CA TYR A 261 -10.09 -3.93 -14.65
C TYR A 261 -11.15 -2.86 -15.01
N PRO A 262 -10.87 -2.01 -16.03
CA PRO A 262 -11.78 -0.94 -16.43
C PRO A 262 -13.08 -1.49 -17.03
N GLY A 263 -14.23 -1.06 -16.52
CA GLY A 263 -15.54 -1.55 -16.95
C GLY A 263 -15.92 -1.17 -18.40
N ASN A 264 -15.22 -0.22 -19.01
CA ASN A 264 -15.38 0.15 -20.42
C ASN A 264 -14.54 -0.73 -21.38
N HIS A 265 -13.75 -1.67 -20.87
CA HIS A 265 -13.05 -2.67 -21.67
C HIS A 265 -13.39 -4.08 -21.18
N ASP A 266 -13.95 -4.92 -22.06
CA ASP A 266 -14.42 -6.28 -21.72
C ASP A 266 -15.30 -6.35 -20.46
N GLY A 267 -16.06 -5.30 -20.16
CA GLY A 267 -16.89 -5.22 -18.95
C GLY A 267 -16.10 -5.24 -17.62
N GLY A 268 -14.77 -5.04 -17.66
CA GLY A 268 -13.90 -5.20 -16.50
C GLY A 268 -13.66 -6.66 -16.11
N GLU A 269 -13.87 -7.61 -17.03
CA GLU A 269 -13.72 -9.04 -16.77
C GLU A 269 -12.31 -9.57 -16.98
N VAL A 270 -11.43 -8.78 -17.62
CA VAL A 270 -10.03 -9.13 -17.84
C VAL A 270 -9.12 -7.95 -17.45
N GLN A 271 -7.87 -8.26 -17.17
CA GLN A 271 -6.86 -7.25 -16.86
C GLN A 271 -6.46 -6.50 -18.14
N TRP A 272 -6.43 -5.18 -18.05
CA TRP A 272 -5.97 -4.28 -19.10
C TRP A 272 -4.75 -3.48 -18.64
N ALA A 273 -3.90 -3.15 -19.61
CA ALA A 273 -2.72 -2.33 -19.41
C ALA A 273 -2.80 -1.02 -20.21
N CYS A 274 -2.29 0.07 -19.65
CA CYS A 274 -2.04 1.32 -20.36
C CYS A 274 -0.65 1.83 -20.01
N THR A 275 0.10 2.30 -21.00
CA THR A 275 1.46 2.82 -20.81
C THR A 275 1.55 4.27 -21.24
N GLY A 276 2.36 5.05 -20.54
CA GLY A 276 2.67 6.42 -20.96
C GLY A 276 3.45 7.17 -19.91
N THR A 277 3.64 8.47 -20.16
CA THR A 277 4.38 9.35 -19.26
C THR A 277 3.41 10.21 -18.47
N THR A 278 3.51 10.16 -17.14
CA THR A 278 2.67 10.99 -16.27
C THR A 278 3.05 12.47 -16.38
N ARG A 279 2.13 13.35 -16.00
CA ARG A 279 2.43 14.77 -15.75
C ARG A 279 1.79 15.22 -14.44
N ALA A 280 2.33 16.31 -13.88
CA ALA A 280 1.73 16.94 -12.72
C ALA A 280 0.43 17.68 -13.09
N VAL A 281 -0.51 17.69 -12.15
CA VAL A 281 -1.68 18.58 -12.17
C VAL A 281 -1.58 19.61 -11.04
N SER A 282 -2.24 20.75 -11.23
CA SER A 282 -2.17 21.91 -10.33
C SER A 282 -2.63 21.59 -8.89
N ASP A 283 -3.52 20.62 -8.71
CA ASP A 283 -3.99 20.16 -7.41
C ASP A 283 -3.00 19.20 -6.69
N GLY A 284 -1.80 18.99 -7.24
CA GLY A 284 -0.77 18.16 -6.62
C GLY A 284 -0.95 16.65 -6.84
N ARG A 285 -1.88 16.22 -7.70
CA ARG A 285 -1.94 14.84 -8.22
C ARG A 285 -1.03 14.65 -9.44
N ILE A 286 -1.07 13.45 -10.01
CA ILE A 286 -0.47 13.13 -11.31
C ILE A 286 -1.54 12.57 -12.26
N GLU A 287 -1.35 12.77 -13.56
CA GLU A 287 -2.28 12.29 -14.57
C GLU A 287 -1.59 11.71 -15.81
N ILE A 288 -2.35 10.88 -16.54
CA ILE A 288 -1.96 10.21 -17.78
C ILE A 288 -3.20 9.92 -18.61
N GLN A 289 -3.08 9.95 -19.94
CA GLN A 289 -4.18 9.68 -20.83
C GLN A 289 -4.28 8.18 -21.13
N CYS A 290 -5.23 7.51 -20.48
CA CYS A 290 -5.47 6.07 -20.64
C CYS A 290 -6.95 5.73 -20.88
N ASN A 291 -7.87 6.65 -20.58
CA ASN A 291 -9.31 6.47 -20.66
C ASN A 291 -9.83 5.18 -19.98
N PHE A 292 -9.20 4.77 -18.88
CA PHE A 292 -9.70 3.68 -18.05
C PHE A 292 -10.90 4.15 -17.25
N GLY A 293 -12.07 3.56 -17.51
CA GLY A 293 -13.32 3.89 -16.84
C GLY A 293 -13.48 3.18 -15.49
N GLY A 294 -14.68 3.31 -14.92
CA GLY A 294 -14.99 2.80 -13.58
C GLY A 294 -14.64 1.32 -13.40
N GLY A 295 -14.16 0.95 -12.21
CA GLY A 295 -13.68 -0.40 -11.88
C GLY A 295 -12.17 -0.56 -12.04
N SER A 296 -11.53 0.30 -12.84
CA SER A 296 -10.06 0.42 -12.85
C SER A 296 -9.49 1.04 -11.58
N SER A 297 -10.33 1.75 -10.82
CA SER A 297 -9.97 2.40 -9.56
C SER A 297 -9.23 1.48 -8.60
N GLY A 298 -8.13 1.97 -8.03
CA GLY A 298 -7.20 1.22 -7.20
C GLY A 298 -6.14 0.41 -7.97
N GLY A 299 -6.25 0.29 -9.29
CA GLY A 299 -5.26 -0.37 -10.14
C GLY A 299 -3.88 0.32 -10.04
N PRO A 300 -2.76 -0.44 -9.97
CA PRO A 300 -1.45 0.15 -9.71
C PRO A 300 -0.90 0.90 -10.91
N TRP A 301 -0.19 2.01 -10.65
CA TRP A 301 0.64 2.72 -11.63
C TRP A 301 2.10 2.34 -11.35
N LEU A 302 2.69 1.59 -12.27
CA LEU A 302 3.96 0.89 -12.08
C LEU A 302 5.08 1.59 -12.81
N ARG A 303 6.08 2.06 -12.05
CA ARG A 303 7.40 2.37 -12.57
C ARG A 303 8.15 1.06 -12.83
N GLU A 304 9.09 1.08 -13.77
CA GLU A 304 10.04 -0.01 -13.98
C GLU A 304 9.33 -1.37 -14.13
N PHE A 305 8.18 -1.37 -14.82
CA PHE A 305 7.41 -2.59 -15.05
C PHE A 305 8.19 -3.53 -15.97
N ASN A 306 8.48 -4.73 -15.46
CA ASN A 306 9.09 -5.81 -16.21
C ASN A 306 8.01 -6.82 -16.60
N ASP A 307 7.67 -6.81 -17.88
CA ASP A 307 6.65 -7.72 -18.43
C ASP A 307 7.07 -9.20 -18.37
N SER A 308 8.37 -9.50 -18.29
CA SER A 308 8.84 -10.89 -18.18
C SER A 308 8.43 -11.56 -16.86
N ASN A 309 8.25 -10.77 -15.80
CA ASN A 309 7.83 -11.26 -14.49
C ASN A 309 6.51 -10.62 -14.01
N GLY A 310 5.94 -9.69 -14.77
CA GLY A 310 4.72 -8.98 -14.45
C GLY A 310 4.83 -8.13 -13.18
N LEU A 311 6.03 -7.65 -12.82
CA LEU A 311 6.26 -6.85 -11.60
C LEU A 311 6.92 -5.50 -11.90
N GLY A 312 6.68 -4.52 -11.04
CA GLY A 312 7.31 -3.20 -11.06
C GLY A 312 7.21 -2.55 -9.69
N SER A 313 7.37 -1.22 -9.64
CA SER A 313 7.29 -0.43 -8.42
C SER A 313 6.07 0.49 -8.47
N VAL A 314 5.10 0.29 -7.58
CA VAL A 314 3.89 1.11 -7.49
C VAL A 314 4.25 2.53 -7.08
N ASN A 315 3.89 3.53 -7.89
CA ASN A 315 4.06 4.95 -7.59
C ASN A 315 2.79 5.77 -7.86
N GLY A 316 1.65 5.10 -7.72
CA GLY A 316 0.32 5.65 -7.88
C GLY A 316 -0.71 4.52 -7.89
N VAL A 317 -1.96 4.86 -7.62
CA VAL A 317 -3.13 4.02 -7.89
C VAL A 317 -4.17 4.79 -8.69
N MET A 318 -4.92 4.11 -9.55
CA MET A 318 -6.01 4.72 -10.28
C MET A 318 -7.04 5.31 -9.30
N SER A 319 -7.34 6.61 -9.39
CA SER A 319 -8.29 7.27 -8.50
C SER A 319 -9.51 7.77 -9.26
N THR A 320 -9.30 8.58 -10.30
CA THR A 320 -10.40 9.20 -11.07
C THR A 320 -10.07 9.26 -12.55
N VAL A 321 -11.09 9.46 -13.37
CA VAL A 321 -10.99 9.80 -14.80
C VAL A 321 -11.78 11.08 -15.05
N ASN A 322 -11.27 12.00 -15.85
CA ASN A 322 -12.01 13.19 -16.27
C ASN A 322 -12.73 12.97 -17.61
N SER A 323 -13.55 13.93 -18.03
CA SER A 323 -14.30 13.90 -19.30
C SER A 323 -13.42 13.74 -20.55
N ASP A 324 -12.17 14.19 -20.47
CA ASP A 324 -11.20 14.15 -21.57
C ASP A 324 -10.41 12.83 -21.61
N GLY A 325 -10.77 11.85 -20.78
CA GLY A 325 -10.12 10.53 -20.71
C GLY A 325 -8.78 10.53 -19.98
N TRP A 326 -8.47 11.58 -19.20
CA TRP A 326 -7.29 11.61 -18.34
C TRP A 326 -7.58 10.91 -17.02
N ASN A 327 -6.81 9.87 -16.77
CA ASN A 327 -6.78 9.16 -15.52
C ASN A 327 -5.85 9.89 -14.54
N ARG A 328 -6.26 10.00 -13.28
CA ARG A 328 -5.53 10.68 -12.21
C ARG A 328 -5.22 9.75 -11.05
N SER A 329 -4.09 10.02 -10.39
CA SER A 329 -3.62 9.33 -9.20
C SER A 329 -3.19 10.32 -8.12
N SER A 330 -3.41 9.95 -6.86
CA SER A 330 -2.75 10.59 -5.72
C SER A 330 -1.23 10.52 -5.89
N TYR A 331 -0.52 11.58 -5.53
CA TYR A 331 0.94 11.56 -5.53
C TYR A 331 1.46 10.80 -4.30
N PHE A 332 2.41 9.88 -4.51
CA PHE A 332 2.98 9.08 -3.43
C PHE A 332 4.16 9.82 -2.81
N ASP A 333 3.91 10.48 -1.68
CA ASP A 333 4.89 11.16 -0.85
C ASP A 333 5.23 10.37 0.42
N ASP A 334 5.92 11.01 1.36
CA ASP A 334 6.23 10.45 2.68
C ASP A 334 4.98 10.03 3.47
N GLY A 335 3.81 10.61 3.21
CA GLY A 335 2.55 10.18 3.82
C GLY A 335 2.15 8.77 3.39
N VAL A 336 2.31 8.45 2.10
CA VAL A 336 2.03 7.09 1.57
C VAL A 336 3.06 6.09 2.12
N LYS A 337 4.33 6.49 2.22
CA LYS A 337 5.35 5.67 2.88
C LYS A 337 5.01 5.43 4.37
N GLY A 338 4.54 6.46 5.07
CA GLY A 338 4.08 6.34 6.45
C GLY A 338 2.88 5.39 6.60
N MET A 339 1.92 5.43 5.67
CA MET A 339 0.81 4.45 5.64
C MET A 339 1.32 3.01 5.49
N TYR A 340 2.28 2.78 4.60
CA TYR A 340 2.92 1.49 4.40
C TYR A 340 3.58 0.96 5.67
N ASP A 341 4.33 1.81 6.37
CA ASP A 341 5.01 1.43 7.61
C ASP A 341 4.02 1.13 8.75
N ALA A 342 2.91 1.88 8.80
CA ALA A 342 1.88 1.77 9.83
C ALA A 342 1.05 0.47 9.75
N GLN A 343 1.22 -0.35 8.72
CA GLN A 343 0.56 -1.65 8.62
C GLN A 343 1.17 -2.70 9.58
N GLY A 344 2.43 -2.50 10.01
CA GLY A 344 3.11 -3.36 10.98
C GLY A 344 3.43 -4.78 10.49
N GLY A 345 3.95 -5.62 11.40
CA GLY A 345 4.19 -7.04 11.15
C GLY A 345 2.88 -7.83 11.25
N VAL A 346 2.26 -8.16 10.11
CA VAL A 346 1.00 -8.91 10.15
C VAL A 346 1.28 -10.42 10.17
N THR A 347 0.74 -11.06 11.21
CA THR A 347 0.71 -12.51 11.53
C THR A 347 0.62 -13.39 10.28
#